data_AF-A0AAU8X8B0-F1
#
_entry.id   AF-A0AAU8X8B0-F1
#
_cell.length_a   1.000
_cell.length_b   1.000
_cell.length_c   1.000
_cell.angle_alpha   90.00
_cell.angle_beta   90.00
_cell.angle_gamma   90.00
#
_symmetry.space_group_name_H-M   'P 1'
#
loop_
_entity.id
_entity.type
_entity.pdbx_description
1 polymer ?
#
loop_
_entity_poly.entity_id
_entity_poly.type
_entity_poly.pdbx_seq_one_letter_code
_entity_poly.pdbx_strand_id
1 'polypeptide(L)'
;MEEIENIKNRPKELFGIPYYGELPALPVRVDMSGAIGKFLEFDLFDLDGVQPLELRHMIVNDHLVHVNPSAKSIEIYKNEKVTFQIIFVVVNAYGFKEVEGVLVGKPYNISLQPASKRGGLSVVTPEWIEHIDLEQQNNAPRIYRGFNPFVGAYGLHMMGHTDYTGIESDMIGFVIGTYALAMPFKHNEVLTPSVPEPLRENKQVRQDYEKYRKNWYFKPFSKVKPKRIWGCDSPIELFLLQAMDSIGLHPELQTIICEDGFTVPGFHKLWENSRSRRRLKAITDADYYFPEKKLAIFCDSIAHHSSPEAVEKDKKIDIKLHQVGIESMRICGRDIAASPIDCAIKIREKLSKMA
;
A
#
# COMPACT_ATOMS: atom_id res chain seq x y z
N MET A 1 24.81 -13.02 -4.45
CA MET A 1 23.44 -12.72 -4.00
C MET A 1 23.60 -11.91 -2.75
N GLU A 2 23.16 -10.65 -2.73
CA GLU A 2 22.96 -9.98 -1.45
C GLU A 2 21.95 -10.80 -0.66
N GLU A 3 22.25 -11.02 0.62
CA GLU A 3 21.38 -11.73 1.55
C GLU A 3 20.02 -11.02 1.58
N ILE A 4 18.91 -11.76 1.45
CA ILE A 4 17.56 -11.20 1.52
C ILE A 4 17.48 -10.48 2.87
N GLU A 5 17.29 -9.15 2.86
CA GLU A 5 17.13 -8.42 4.11
C GLU A 5 15.74 -8.70 4.69
N ASN A 6 15.67 -9.77 5.48
CA ASN A 6 14.47 -10.20 6.19
C ASN A 6 14.00 -9.13 7.17
N ILE A 7 12.71 -9.16 7.51
CA ILE A 7 12.20 -8.39 8.65
C ILE A 7 12.88 -8.91 9.92
N LYS A 8 13.66 -8.03 10.57
CA LYS A 8 14.44 -8.34 11.77
C LYS A 8 13.58 -8.25 13.02
N ASN A 9 14.04 -8.88 14.11
CA ASN A 9 13.45 -8.79 15.46
C ASN A 9 11.99 -9.26 15.55
N ARG A 10 11.63 -10.30 14.79
CA ARG A 10 10.30 -10.93 14.88
C ARG A 10 10.05 -11.47 16.30
N PRO A 11 8.98 -11.04 16.98
CA PRO A 11 8.59 -11.64 18.24
C PRO A 11 8.23 -13.11 18.07
N LYS A 12 8.69 -13.96 19.00
CA LYS A 12 8.42 -15.42 18.96
C LYS A 12 6.93 -15.75 19.02
N GLU A 13 6.15 -14.90 19.68
CA GLU A 13 4.69 -15.07 19.82
C GLU A 13 3.97 -15.11 18.48
N LEU A 14 4.47 -14.40 17.46
CA LEU A 14 3.85 -14.38 16.13
C LEU A 14 3.84 -15.75 15.46
N PHE A 15 4.82 -16.60 15.75
CA PHE A 15 4.87 -17.97 15.24
C PHE A 15 3.78 -18.89 15.82
N GLY A 16 3.09 -18.45 16.89
CA GLY A 16 1.89 -19.10 17.39
C GLY A 16 0.61 -18.74 16.63
N ILE A 17 0.64 -17.71 15.77
CA ILE A 17 -0.53 -17.30 14.97
C ILE A 17 -0.71 -18.30 13.80
N PRO A 18 -1.94 -18.79 13.55
CA PRO A 18 -2.21 -19.68 12.43
C PRO A 18 -1.68 -19.14 11.10
N TYR A 19 -1.04 -20.01 10.33
CA TYR A 19 -0.47 -19.74 9.00
C TYR A 19 0.62 -18.65 8.93
N TYR A 20 1.12 -18.15 10.06
CA TYR A 20 2.16 -17.12 10.04
C TYR A 20 3.51 -17.66 9.55
N GLY A 21 3.94 -18.82 10.07
CA GLY A 21 5.25 -19.38 9.72
C GLY A 21 5.32 -19.97 8.30
N GLU A 22 4.17 -20.37 7.75
CA GLU A 22 4.04 -20.98 6.43
C GLU A 22 2.56 -21.00 6.02
N LEU A 23 2.26 -20.71 4.75
CA LEU A 23 0.92 -20.89 4.18
C LEU A 23 0.79 -22.30 3.58
N PRO A 24 -0.33 -23.02 3.80
CA PRO A 24 -0.56 -24.28 3.13
C PRO A 24 -0.75 -24.07 1.61
N ALA A 25 -0.68 -25.17 0.85
CA ALA A 25 -0.90 -25.18 -0.59
C ALA A 25 -2.40 -25.03 -0.96
N LEU A 26 -3.04 -23.97 -0.46
CA LEU A 26 -4.40 -23.58 -0.78
C LEU A 26 -4.38 -22.33 -1.69
N PRO A 27 -5.43 -22.13 -2.50
CA PRO A 27 -5.63 -20.86 -3.18
C PRO A 27 -5.63 -19.71 -2.17
N VAL A 28 -4.93 -18.62 -2.50
CA VAL A 28 -4.86 -17.43 -1.65
C VAL A 28 -5.62 -16.28 -2.31
N ARG A 29 -6.40 -15.57 -1.50
CA ARG A 29 -7.04 -14.31 -1.85
C ARG A 29 -6.68 -13.25 -0.80
N VAL A 30 -6.46 -12.03 -1.25
CA VAL A 30 -6.33 -10.88 -0.35
C VAL A 30 -7.65 -10.11 -0.35
N ASP A 31 -8.20 -9.85 0.83
CA ASP A 31 -9.40 -9.04 1.01
C ASP A 31 -9.07 -7.54 0.90
N MET A 32 -9.05 -7.05 -0.34
CA MET A 32 -8.73 -5.65 -0.65
C MET A 32 -9.87 -4.73 -0.22
N SER A 33 -11.07 -4.90 -0.79
CA SER A 33 -12.21 -4.00 -0.56
C SER A 33 -12.56 -3.86 0.91
N GLY A 34 -12.52 -4.96 1.67
CA GLY A 34 -12.88 -4.98 3.08
C GLY A 34 -11.92 -4.18 3.97
N ALA A 35 -10.63 -4.12 3.60
CA ALA A 35 -9.59 -3.48 4.41
C ALA A 35 -9.26 -2.05 3.98
N ILE A 36 -9.15 -1.79 2.67
CA ILE A 36 -8.64 -0.50 2.16
C ILE A 36 -9.73 0.38 1.55
N GLY A 37 -10.93 -0.17 1.37
CA GLY A 37 -12.05 0.48 0.72
C GLY A 37 -12.04 0.39 -0.80
N LYS A 38 -13.22 0.63 -1.39
CA LYS A 38 -13.48 0.44 -2.81
C LYS A 38 -12.73 1.42 -3.71
N PHE A 39 -12.52 2.67 -3.27
CA PHE A 39 -11.88 3.66 -4.13
C PHE A 39 -10.39 3.37 -4.34
N LEU A 40 -9.64 3.00 -3.29
CA LEU A 40 -8.23 2.63 -3.46
C LEU A 40 -8.10 1.35 -4.28
N GLU A 41 -8.93 0.35 -4.05
CA GLU A 41 -8.94 -0.86 -4.88
C GLU A 41 -9.20 -0.53 -6.36
N PHE A 42 -10.21 0.30 -6.66
CA PHE A 42 -10.47 0.77 -8.01
C PHE A 42 -9.28 1.56 -8.61
N ASP A 43 -8.69 2.46 -7.82
CA ASP A 43 -7.56 3.29 -8.25
C ASP A 43 -6.32 2.44 -8.60
N LEU A 44 -6.10 1.36 -7.87
CA LEU A 44 -5.04 0.37 -8.14
C LEU A 44 -5.38 -0.54 -9.33
N PHE A 45 -6.65 -0.92 -9.49
CA PHE A 45 -7.12 -1.70 -10.65
C PHE A 45 -6.90 -0.95 -11.97
N ASP A 46 -7.07 0.38 -11.96
CA ASP A 46 -6.80 1.27 -13.10
C ASP A 46 -5.29 1.46 -13.40
N LEU A 47 -4.40 0.78 -12.66
CA LEU A 47 -2.97 0.73 -12.97
C LEU A 47 -2.65 -0.51 -13.80
N ASP A 48 -3.13 -0.49 -15.05
CA ASP A 48 -2.93 -1.55 -16.04
C ASP A 48 -2.36 -1.00 -17.35
N GLY A 49 -1.91 -1.89 -18.23
CA GLY A 49 -1.45 -1.55 -19.57
C GLY A 49 -0.32 -0.51 -19.59
N VAL A 50 -0.36 0.41 -20.55
CA VAL A 50 0.60 1.52 -20.63
C VAL A 50 0.06 2.75 -19.91
N GLN A 51 0.82 3.26 -18.95
CA GLN A 51 0.45 4.38 -18.09
C GLN A 51 1.48 5.51 -18.17
N PRO A 52 1.08 6.78 -18.01
CA PRO A 52 -0.32 7.23 -17.99
C PRO A 52 -0.99 7.11 -19.37
N LEU A 53 -2.31 6.90 -19.38
CA LEU A 53 -3.10 7.01 -20.61
C LEU A 53 -3.08 8.46 -21.12
N GLU A 54 -2.72 8.67 -22.38
CA GLU A 54 -2.70 10.01 -23.01
C GLU A 54 -3.74 10.12 -24.12
N LEU A 55 -4.32 11.31 -24.28
CA LEU A 55 -5.37 11.59 -25.27
C LEU A 55 -4.98 11.23 -26.70
N ARG A 56 -3.73 11.43 -27.11
CA ARG A 56 -3.26 11.04 -28.44
C ARG A 56 -3.40 9.54 -28.71
N HIS A 57 -3.15 8.69 -27.71
CA HIS A 57 -3.26 7.25 -27.84
C HIS A 57 -4.73 6.84 -27.94
N MET A 58 -5.61 7.51 -27.19
CA MET A 58 -7.06 7.35 -27.35
C MET A 58 -7.54 7.69 -28.76
N ILE A 59 -7.08 8.81 -29.33
CA ILE A 59 -7.51 9.25 -30.66
C ILE A 59 -7.12 8.23 -31.74
N VAL A 60 -5.89 7.74 -31.72
CA VAL A 60 -5.45 6.76 -32.74
C VAL A 60 -6.09 5.37 -32.56
N ASN A 61 -6.62 5.09 -31.37
CA ASN A 61 -7.30 3.84 -31.01
C ASN A 61 -8.83 3.96 -31.05
N ASP A 62 -9.39 4.98 -31.73
CA ASP A 62 -10.84 5.18 -31.84
C ASP A 62 -11.55 5.24 -30.47
N HIS A 63 -10.86 5.83 -29.49
CA HIS A 63 -11.27 5.94 -28.09
C HIS A 63 -11.44 4.60 -27.33
N LEU A 64 -10.85 3.53 -27.84
CA LEU A 64 -10.76 2.25 -27.14
C LEU A 64 -9.49 2.17 -26.28
N VAL A 65 -9.66 1.74 -25.03
CA VAL A 65 -8.57 1.45 -24.10
C VAL A 65 -8.37 -0.07 -24.09
N HIS A 66 -7.15 -0.50 -24.36
CA HIS A 66 -6.72 -1.89 -24.28
C HIS A 66 -5.53 -1.98 -23.33
N VAL A 67 -5.41 -3.11 -22.62
CA VAL A 67 -4.24 -3.38 -21.76
C VAL A 67 -2.96 -3.41 -22.61
N ASN A 68 -3.00 -4.13 -23.72
CA ASN A 68 -1.92 -4.13 -24.70
C ASN A 68 -2.05 -2.92 -25.64
N PRO A 69 -0.97 -2.14 -25.86
CA PRO A 69 -1.03 -1.00 -26.78
C PRO A 69 -1.23 -1.47 -28.23
N SER A 70 -2.00 -0.70 -29.00
CA SER A 70 -2.18 -0.95 -30.44
C SER A 70 -0.89 -0.70 -31.23
N ALA A 71 -0.81 -1.24 -32.45
CA ALA A 71 0.30 -0.96 -33.37
C ALA A 71 0.48 0.55 -33.62
N LYS A 72 -0.63 1.30 -33.79
CA LYS A 72 -0.60 2.77 -33.95
C LYS A 72 -0.02 3.47 -32.73
N SER A 73 -0.36 3.01 -31.51
CA SER A 73 0.21 3.55 -30.27
C SER A 73 1.69 3.23 -30.13
N ILE A 74 2.09 2.01 -30.51
CA ILE A 74 3.51 1.59 -30.55
C ILE A 74 4.32 2.47 -31.52
N GLU A 75 3.80 2.77 -32.71
CA GLU A 75 4.47 3.66 -33.66
C GLU A 75 4.71 5.06 -33.09
N ILE A 76 3.74 5.63 -32.35
CA ILE A 76 3.93 6.89 -31.64
C ILE A 76 5.10 6.78 -30.65
N TYR A 77 5.11 5.73 -29.82
CA TYR A 77 6.18 5.52 -28.85
C TYR A 77 7.56 5.34 -29.49
N LYS A 78 7.64 4.62 -30.62
CA LYS A 78 8.86 4.44 -31.42
C LYS A 78 9.38 5.77 -31.96
N ASN A 79 8.50 6.56 -32.59
CA ASN A 79 8.85 7.86 -33.17
C ASN A 79 9.35 8.85 -32.12
N GLU A 80 8.74 8.82 -30.94
CA GLU A 80 9.10 9.72 -29.82
C GLU A 80 10.22 9.16 -28.93
N LYS A 81 10.72 7.97 -29.23
CA LYS A 81 11.77 7.27 -28.45
C LYS A 81 11.40 7.13 -26.97
N VAL A 82 10.11 6.87 -26.70
CA VAL A 82 9.61 6.60 -25.36
C VAL A 82 10.18 5.26 -24.87
N THR A 83 10.52 5.22 -23.59
CA THR A 83 10.97 4.02 -22.89
C THR A 83 10.02 3.71 -21.74
N PHE A 84 10.07 2.49 -21.22
CA PHE A 84 9.14 2.05 -20.18
C PHE A 84 9.83 1.45 -18.97
N GLN A 85 9.26 1.70 -17.79
CA GLN A 85 9.53 0.90 -16.59
C GLN A 85 8.33 -0.01 -16.34
N ILE A 86 8.57 -1.32 -16.20
CA ILE A 86 7.51 -2.24 -15.76
C ILE A 86 7.36 -2.11 -14.26
N ILE A 87 6.15 -1.83 -13.80
CA ILE A 87 5.84 -1.62 -12.39
C ILE A 87 4.86 -2.70 -11.94
N PHE A 88 5.19 -3.35 -10.82
CA PHE A 88 4.33 -4.32 -10.16
C PHE A 88 3.61 -3.64 -8.99
N VAL A 89 2.30 -3.84 -8.91
CA VAL A 89 1.51 -3.49 -7.72
C VAL A 89 1.59 -4.68 -6.76
N VAL A 90 2.33 -4.53 -5.68
CA VAL A 90 2.63 -5.60 -4.71
C VAL A 90 1.85 -5.37 -3.43
N VAL A 91 1.18 -6.41 -2.96
CA VAL A 91 0.44 -6.44 -1.70
C VAL A 91 1.08 -7.46 -0.78
N ASN A 92 1.45 -7.04 0.43
CA ASN A 92 1.76 -7.96 1.50
C ASN A 92 0.54 -8.08 2.43
N ALA A 93 0.29 -9.29 2.91
CA ALA A 93 -0.90 -9.61 3.69
C ALA A 93 -0.58 -10.30 5.03
N TYR A 94 -1.56 -10.28 5.94
CA TYR A 94 -1.50 -10.84 7.28
C TYR A 94 -2.86 -11.44 7.68
N GLY A 95 -2.91 -12.10 8.84
CA GLY A 95 -4.18 -12.54 9.46
C GLY A 95 -4.94 -13.56 8.61
N PHE A 96 -4.22 -14.47 7.94
CA PHE A 96 -4.81 -15.45 7.04
C PHE A 96 -5.80 -16.36 7.79
N LYS A 97 -6.96 -16.58 7.17
CA LYS A 97 -7.98 -17.52 7.64
C LYS A 97 -8.50 -18.33 6.48
N GLU A 98 -8.81 -19.59 6.72
CA GLU A 98 -9.47 -20.42 5.73
C GLU A 98 -10.96 -20.09 5.68
N VAL A 99 -11.46 -19.78 4.48
CA VAL A 99 -12.87 -19.53 4.19
C VAL A 99 -13.21 -20.33 2.94
N GLU A 100 -14.08 -21.34 3.08
CA GLU A 100 -14.55 -22.17 1.97
C GLU A 100 -13.42 -22.77 1.11
N GLY A 101 -12.33 -23.23 1.75
CA GLY A 101 -11.17 -23.83 1.07
C GLY A 101 -10.20 -22.82 0.44
N VAL A 102 -10.38 -21.52 0.68
CA VAL A 102 -9.49 -20.44 0.24
C VAL A 102 -8.87 -19.74 1.45
N LEU A 103 -7.56 -19.51 1.42
CA LEU A 103 -6.91 -18.66 2.41
C LEU A 103 -7.18 -17.19 2.11
N VAL A 104 -7.81 -16.50 3.04
CA VAL A 104 -8.13 -15.08 2.93
C VAL A 104 -7.25 -14.30 3.89
N GLY A 105 -6.35 -13.48 3.35
CA GLY A 105 -5.52 -12.55 4.12
C GLY A 105 -5.99 -11.10 3.97
N LYS A 106 -5.58 -10.25 4.91
CA LYS A 106 -5.82 -8.80 4.87
C LYS A 106 -4.55 -8.06 4.45
N PRO A 107 -4.60 -7.01 3.63
CA PRO A 107 -3.40 -6.25 3.29
C PRO A 107 -2.86 -5.51 4.51
N TYR A 108 -1.54 -5.57 4.74
CA TYR A 108 -0.86 -4.65 5.67
C TYR A 108 0.02 -3.64 4.95
N ASN A 109 0.39 -3.90 3.69
CA ASN A 109 1.17 -2.98 2.88
C ASN A 109 0.80 -3.13 1.40
N ILE A 110 0.69 -1.99 0.71
CA ILE A 110 0.56 -1.92 -0.74
C ILE A 110 1.68 -1.03 -1.25
N SER A 111 2.46 -1.54 -2.20
CA SER A 111 3.59 -0.81 -2.77
C SER A 111 3.71 -0.99 -4.27
N LEU A 112 4.35 -0.02 -4.91
CA LEU A 112 4.76 -0.10 -6.31
C LEU A 112 6.22 -0.53 -6.36
N GLN A 113 6.48 -1.69 -6.98
CA GLN A 113 7.83 -2.24 -7.15
C GLN A 113 8.25 -2.15 -8.62
N PRO A 114 9.33 -1.42 -8.97
CA PRO A 114 9.83 -1.43 -10.33
C PRO A 114 10.50 -2.77 -10.64
N ALA A 115 10.31 -3.25 -11.87
CA ALA A 115 11.06 -4.37 -12.39
C ALA A 115 12.55 -4.06 -12.38
N SER A 116 13.34 -5.06 -12.01
CA SER A 116 14.78 -4.94 -11.93
C SER A 116 15.46 -6.15 -12.58
N LYS A 117 16.68 -5.92 -13.06
CA LYS A 117 17.53 -6.96 -13.61
C LYS A 117 18.95 -6.72 -13.12
N ARG A 118 19.55 -7.72 -12.47
CA ARG A 118 20.91 -7.64 -11.89
C ARG A 118 21.11 -6.43 -10.97
N GLY A 119 20.11 -6.14 -10.12
CA GLY A 119 20.14 -5.04 -9.15
C GLY A 119 19.89 -3.64 -9.72
N GLY A 120 19.80 -3.49 -11.05
CA GLY A 120 19.46 -2.23 -11.72
C GLY A 120 17.99 -2.17 -12.14
N LEU A 121 17.46 -0.95 -12.28
CA LEU A 121 16.14 -0.73 -12.87
C LEU A 121 16.10 -1.28 -14.29
N SER A 122 15.06 -2.07 -14.60
CA SER A 122 14.82 -2.55 -15.95
C SER A 122 14.05 -1.48 -16.73
N VAL A 123 14.67 -0.97 -17.79
CA VAL A 123 14.04 -0.06 -18.75
C VAL A 123 13.93 -0.79 -20.08
N VAL A 124 12.73 -0.76 -20.68
CA VAL A 124 12.41 -1.48 -21.91
C VAL A 124 11.97 -0.51 -23.02
N THR A 125 12.09 -0.94 -24.26
CA THR A 125 11.77 -0.13 -25.45
C THR A 125 10.35 -0.42 -25.96
N PRO A 126 9.80 0.39 -26.88
CA PRO A 126 8.51 0.12 -27.49
C PRO A 126 8.46 -1.24 -28.21
N GLU A 127 9.56 -1.68 -28.84
CA GLU A 127 9.65 -3.01 -29.46
C GLU A 127 9.46 -4.11 -28.42
N TRP A 128 10.02 -3.95 -27.22
CA TRP A 128 9.81 -4.94 -26.17
C TRP A 128 8.34 -4.98 -25.71
N ILE A 129 7.70 -3.81 -25.58
CA ILE A 129 6.27 -3.70 -25.22
C ILE A 129 5.35 -4.28 -26.29
N GLU A 130 5.73 -4.21 -27.56
CA GLU A 130 4.99 -4.81 -28.69
C GLU A 130 4.95 -6.34 -28.63
N HIS A 131 5.96 -6.97 -28.02
CA HIS A 131 6.10 -8.43 -27.98
C HIS A 131 5.68 -9.06 -26.64
N ILE A 132 5.36 -8.26 -25.63
CA ILE A 132 4.86 -8.73 -24.34
C ILE A 132 3.34 -8.64 -24.30
N ASP A 133 2.71 -9.65 -23.74
CA ASP A 133 1.29 -9.61 -23.40
C ASP A 133 1.10 -9.18 -21.94
N LEU A 134 0.82 -7.89 -21.72
CA LEU A 134 0.55 -7.31 -20.41
C LEU A 134 -0.74 -7.86 -19.79
N GLU A 135 -1.73 -8.20 -20.63
CA GLU A 135 -3.00 -8.79 -20.18
C GLU A 135 -2.78 -10.20 -19.64
N GLN A 136 -2.04 -11.04 -20.38
CA GLN A 136 -1.65 -12.37 -19.90
C GLN A 136 -0.84 -12.28 -18.61
N GLN A 137 0.06 -11.30 -18.49
CA GLN A 137 0.79 -11.10 -17.25
C GLN A 137 -0.12 -10.79 -16.07
N ASN A 138 -1.13 -9.92 -16.25
CA ASN A 138 -2.08 -9.59 -15.20
C ASN A 138 -2.98 -10.76 -14.80
N ASN A 139 -3.23 -11.70 -15.71
CA ASN A 139 -4.02 -12.90 -15.41
C ASN A 139 -3.20 -14.05 -14.79
N ALA A 140 -1.86 -13.99 -14.82
CA ALA A 140 -1.00 -15.00 -14.24
C ALA A 140 -0.68 -14.71 -12.75
N PRO A 141 -0.86 -15.69 -11.83
CA PRO A 141 -0.44 -15.54 -10.45
C PRO A 141 1.05 -15.20 -10.36
N ARG A 142 1.36 -14.16 -9.58
CA ARG A 142 2.73 -13.67 -9.41
C ARG A 142 2.98 -13.32 -7.96
N ILE A 143 4.13 -13.77 -7.46
CA ILE A 143 4.55 -13.49 -6.09
C ILE A 143 6.02 -13.10 -6.04
N TYR A 144 6.32 -12.27 -5.05
CA TYR A 144 7.66 -12.11 -4.52
C TYR A 144 7.77 -12.95 -3.25
N ARG A 145 8.65 -13.95 -3.27
CA ARG A 145 9.06 -14.71 -2.09
C ARG A 145 10.20 -13.97 -1.40
N GLY A 146 10.01 -13.56 -0.15
CA GLY A 146 11.00 -12.81 0.62
C GLY A 146 10.86 -11.29 0.49
N PHE A 147 9.70 -10.78 0.11
CA PHE A 147 9.45 -9.35 -0.07
C PHE A 147 9.30 -8.63 1.27
N ASN A 148 10.28 -7.80 1.59
CA ASN A 148 10.27 -6.90 2.74
C ASN A 148 9.91 -5.47 2.27
N PRO A 149 8.66 -5.00 2.49
CA PRO A 149 8.22 -3.70 2.01
C PRO A 149 8.91 -2.52 2.72
N PHE A 150 9.53 -2.73 3.89
CA PHE A 150 10.11 -1.66 4.70
C PHE A 150 11.51 -1.25 4.25
N VAL A 151 12.27 -2.20 3.70
CA VAL A 151 13.64 -1.95 3.20
C VAL A 151 13.77 -2.12 1.68
N GLY A 152 12.77 -2.70 1.03
CA GLY A 152 12.76 -2.92 -0.41
C GLY A 152 13.60 -4.10 -0.88
N ALA A 153 13.83 -5.06 0.02
CA ALA A 153 14.47 -6.32 -0.32
C ALA A 153 13.42 -7.35 -0.79
N TYR A 154 13.80 -8.18 -1.75
CA TYR A 154 13.02 -9.36 -2.12
C TYR A 154 13.95 -10.49 -2.54
N GLY A 155 13.50 -11.74 -2.34
CA GLY A 155 14.22 -12.92 -2.78
C GLY A 155 13.93 -13.24 -4.24
N LEU A 156 12.93 -14.09 -4.47
CA LEU A 156 12.59 -14.60 -5.79
C LEU A 156 11.28 -13.98 -6.28
N HIS A 157 11.26 -13.54 -7.54
CA HIS A 157 10.03 -13.20 -8.24
C HIS A 157 9.57 -14.40 -9.08
N MET A 158 8.37 -14.89 -8.82
CA MET A 158 7.80 -16.09 -9.43
C MET A 158 6.55 -15.73 -10.23
N MET A 159 6.38 -16.34 -11.41
CA MET A 159 5.23 -16.16 -12.30
C MET A 159 4.67 -17.52 -12.68
N GLY A 160 3.35 -17.69 -12.57
CA GLY A 160 2.64 -18.92 -12.92
C GLY A 160 2.82 -20.09 -11.93
N HIS A 161 3.62 -19.91 -10.88
CA HIS A 161 3.80 -20.88 -9.80
C HIS A 161 3.84 -20.16 -8.45
N THR A 162 3.15 -20.73 -7.46
CA THR A 162 3.10 -20.24 -6.09
C THR A 162 3.71 -21.28 -5.16
N ASP A 163 4.85 -20.94 -4.56
CA ASP A 163 5.48 -21.72 -3.50
C ASP A 163 5.59 -20.84 -2.26
N TYR A 164 4.89 -21.25 -1.20
CA TYR A 164 4.84 -20.57 0.09
C TYR A 164 5.66 -21.29 1.16
N THR A 165 6.39 -22.35 0.79
CA THR A 165 7.05 -23.21 1.77
C THR A 165 8.20 -22.51 2.47
N GLY A 166 8.35 -22.75 3.77
CA GLY A 166 9.47 -22.28 4.58
C GLY A 166 9.72 -20.76 4.55
N ILE A 167 8.65 -19.96 4.50
CA ILE A 167 8.73 -18.50 4.57
C ILE A 167 7.55 -17.92 5.36
N GLU A 168 7.81 -16.92 6.19
CA GLU A 168 6.75 -16.24 6.93
C GLU A 168 5.77 -15.56 5.97
N SER A 169 4.48 -15.68 6.28
CA SER A 169 3.39 -15.20 5.42
C SER A 169 3.48 -13.71 5.10
N ASP A 170 4.05 -12.92 6.01
CA ASP A 170 4.22 -11.48 5.84
C ASP A 170 5.40 -11.09 4.91
N MET A 171 6.25 -12.04 4.52
CA MET A 171 7.32 -11.88 3.53
C MET A 171 6.86 -12.29 2.12
N ILE A 172 5.58 -12.58 1.92
CA ILE A 172 5.01 -12.89 0.61
C ILE A 172 4.38 -11.63 0.04
N GLY A 173 4.93 -11.15 -1.08
CA GLY A 173 4.38 -10.03 -1.84
C GLY A 173 3.55 -10.53 -3.01
N PHE A 174 2.22 -10.45 -2.93
CA PHE A 174 1.30 -10.82 -4.01
C PHE A 174 1.26 -9.71 -5.05
N VAL A 175 1.56 -10.02 -6.30
CA VAL A 175 1.46 -9.05 -7.41
C VAL A 175 0.02 -9.07 -7.92
N ILE A 176 -0.71 -8.00 -7.67
CA ILE A 176 -2.14 -7.87 -8.04
C ILE A 176 -2.36 -7.14 -9.37
N GLY A 177 -1.31 -6.53 -9.92
CA GLY A 177 -1.39 -5.74 -11.13
C GLY A 177 -0.02 -5.39 -11.68
N THR A 178 0.02 -5.06 -12.96
CA THR A 178 1.23 -4.62 -13.66
C THR A 178 0.88 -3.61 -14.73
N TYR A 179 1.70 -2.58 -14.81
CA TYR A 179 1.64 -1.58 -15.87
C TYR A 179 3.03 -1.20 -16.35
N ALA A 180 3.09 -0.71 -17.60
CA ALA A 180 4.26 -0.13 -18.21
C ALA A 180 4.21 1.39 -18.08
N LEU A 181 5.08 1.95 -17.25
CA LEU A 181 5.22 3.40 -17.08
C LEU A 181 5.97 4.00 -18.28
N ALA A 182 5.28 4.73 -19.14
CA ALA A 182 5.85 5.44 -20.29
C ALA A 182 6.70 6.64 -19.85
N MET A 183 7.87 6.82 -20.47
CA MET A 183 8.83 7.87 -20.14
C MET A 183 9.59 8.35 -21.39
N PRO A 184 9.53 9.65 -21.74
CA PRO A 184 8.66 10.68 -21.17
C PRO A 184 7.19 10.51 -21.60
N PHE A 185 6.29 11.25 -20.95
CA PHE A 185 4.90 11.40 -21.36
C PHE A 185 4.49 12.89 -21.30
N LYS A 186 3.43 13.27 -22.02
CA LYS A 186 2.91 14.63 -22.10
C LYS A 186 1.89 14.90 -21.00
N HIS A 187 2.32 15.64 -19.98
CA HIS A 187 1.50 15.93 -18.80
C HIS A 187 0.14 16.59 -19.06
N ASN A 188 0.00 17.34 -20.17
CA ASN A 188 -1.23 18.01 -20.59
C ASN A 188 -2.18 17.09 -21.36
N GLU A 189 -1.72 15.92 -21.82
CA GLU A 189 -2.54 14.93 -22.51
C GLU A 189 -2.98 13.78 -21.59
N VAL A 190 -2.44 13.70 -20.36
CA VAL A 190 -2.80 12.65 -19.39
C VAL A 190 -4.30 12.68 -19.09
N LEU A 191 -4.94 11.55 -19.39
CA LEU A 191 -6.30 11.25 -19.00
C LEU A 191 -6.29 10.59 -17.63
N THR A 192 -7.28 10.91 -16.81
CA THR A 192 -7.48 10.26 -15.53
C THR A 192 -8.76 9.43 -15.55
N PRO A 193 -8.78 8.32 -14.80
CA PRO A 193 -9.98 7.51 -14.68
C PRO A 193 -11.14 8.36 -14.18
N SER A 194 -12.35 7.95 -14.56
CA SER A 194 -13.56 8.57 -14.04
C SER A 194 -13.64 8.29 -12.54
N VAL A 195 -13.43 9.35 -11.74
CA VAL A 195 -13.69 9.31 -10.30
C VAL A 195 -15.20 9.09 -10.10
N PRO A 196 -15.65 8.17 -9.21
CA PRO A 196 -17.07 7.91 -9.02
C PRO A 196 -17.84 9.13 -8.50
N GLU A 197 -19.15 9.19 -8.72
CA GLU A 197 -20.01 10.20 -8.08
C GLU A 197 -20.10 9.97 -6.57
N PRO A 198 -20.19 11.04 -5.74
CA PRO A 198 -20.29 12.46 -6.07
C PRO A 198 -18.93 13.17 -6.29
N LEU A 199 -17.81 12.44 -6.30
CA LEU A 199 -16.48 13.05 -6.34
C LEU A 199 -16.20 13.76 -7.68
N ARG A 200 -16.77 13.25 -8.77
CA ARG A 200 -16.53 13.74 -10.14
C ARG A 200 -16.90 15.21 -10.33
N GLU A 201 -17.92 15.68 -9.63
CA GLU A 201 -18.40 17.06 -9.70
C GLU A 201 -17.50 18.03 -8.91
N ASN A 202 -16.67 17.52 -7.98
CA ASN A 202 -15.77 18.36 -7.21
C ASN A 202 -14.42 18.58 -7.93
N LYS A 203 -14.34 19.69 -8.65
CA LYS A 203 -13.13 20.10 -9.41
C LYS A 203 -11.84 20.09 -8.57
N GLN A 204 -11.89 20.52 -7.31
CA GLN A 204 -10.69 20.59 -6.48
C GLN A 204 -10.21 19.20 -6.03
N VAL A 205 -11.15 18.31 -5.67
CA VAL A 205 -10.85 16.91 -5.34
C VAL A 205 -10.21 16.21 -6.53
N ARG A 206 -10.78 16.39 -7.73
CA ARG A 206 -10.21 15.87 -8.97
C ARG A 206 -8.78 16.32 -9.21
N GLN A 207 -8.50 17.62 -9.06
CA GLN A 207 -7.14 18.14 -9.21
C GLN A 207 -6.17 17.57 -8.18
N ASP A 208 -6.60 17.38 -6.93
CA ASP A 208 -5.76 16.79 -5.88
C ASP A 208 -5.46 15.31 -6.19
N TYR A 209 -6.46 14.55 -6.66
CA TYR A 209 -6.34 13.17 -7.10
C TYR A 209 -5.43 13.01 -8.34
N GLU A 210 -5.63 13.81 -9.38
CA GLU A 210 -4.79 13.85 -10.58
C GLU A 210 -3.32 14.16 -10.23
N LYS A 211 -3.12 15.14 -9.34
CA LYS A 211 -1.78 15.50 -8.84
C LYS A 211 -1.17 14.35 -8.04
N TYR A 212 -1.96 13.62 -7.26
CA TYR A 212 -1.50 12.44 -6.54
C TYR A 212 -1.01 11.36 -7.51
N ARG A 213 -1.83 10.94 -8.48
CA ARG A 213 -1.43 9.92 -9.49
C ARG A 213 -0.15 10.32 -10.22
N LYS A 214 -0.04 11.58 -10.66
CA LYS A 214 1.17 12.11 -11.32
C LYS A 214 2.42 12.01 -10.45
N ASN A 215 2.31 12.30 -9.15
CA ASN A 215 3.45 12.31 -8.23
C ASN A 215 3.82 10.92 -7.70
N TRP A 216 2.83 10.03 -7.56
CA TRP A 216 3.00 8.73 -6.92
C TRP A 216 3.09 7.59 -7.92
N TYR A 217 2.14 7.49 -8.85
CA TYR A 217 2.06 6.37 -9.79
C TYR A 217 2.87 6.61 -11.06
N PHE A 218 2.87 7.84 -11.58
CA PHE A 218 3.51 8.19 -12.85
C PHE A 218 4.90 8.82 -12.70
N LYS A 219 5.41 8.91 -11.48
CA LYS A 219 6.79 9.36 -11.25
C LYS A 219 7.76 8.20 -11.45
N PRO A 220 8.69 8.28 -12.42
CA PRO A 220 9.70 7.27 -12.66
C PRO A 220 10.48 6.90 -11.41
N PHE A 221 10.82 5.62 -11.31
CA PHE A 221 11.75 5.14 -10.30
C PHE A 221 13.17 5.51 -10.69
N SER A 222 13.94 5.98 -9.71
CA SER A 222 15.38 6.24 -9.84
C SER A 222 16.24 5.19 -9.15
N LYS A 223 15.63 4.32 -8.35
CA LYS A 223 16.26 3.21 -7.62
C LYS A 223 15.30 2.03 -7.58
N VAL A 224 15.84 0.82 -7.42
CA VAL A 224 15.05 -0.40 -7.14
C VAL A 224 14.63 -0.38 -5.67
N LYS A 225 13.68 0.50 -5.35
CA LYS A 225 13.09 0.60 -4.01
C LYS A 225 11.57 0.69 -4.17
N PRO A 226 10.79 -0.16 -3.47
CA PRO A 226 9.34 -0.05 -3.51
C PRO A 226 8.89 1.31 -2.99
N LYS A 227 7.81 1.81 -3.58
CA LYS A 227 7.12 3.03 -3.15
C LYS A 227 5.82 2.62 -2.47
N ARG A 228 5.76 2.77 -1.14
CA ARG A 228 4.54 2.50 -0.34
C ARG A 228 3.41 3.43 -0.79
N ILE A 229 2.24 2.85 -1.04
CA ILE A 229 0.99 3.54 -1.36
C ILE A 229 0.08 3.57 -0.13
N TRP A 230 0.02 2.47 0.63
CA TRP A 230 -0.85 2.33 1.80
C TRP A 230 -0.31 1.28 2.78
N GLY A 231 -0.73 1.37 4.06
CA GLY A 231 -0.46 0.36 5.09
C GLY A 231 0.70 0.72 6.03
N CYS A 232 1.16 -0.24 6.84
CA CYS A 232 2.21 -0.04 7.86
C CYS A 232 3.51 0.55 7.28
N ASP A 233 4.18 1.40 8.06
CA ASP A 233 5.48 1.99 7.71
C ASP A 233 6.68 1.28 8.34
N SER A 234 6.44 0.46 9.36
CA SER A 234 7.50 -0.21 10.10
C SER A 234 7.17 -1.66 10.50
N PRO A 235 8.20 -2.49 10.77
CA PRO A 235 8.00 -3.83 11.32
C PRO A 235 7.26 -3.85 12.66
N ILE A 236 7.51 -2.89 13.56
CA ILE A 236 6.86 -2.88 14.88
C ILE A 236 5.36 -2.62 14.74
N GLU A 237 4.95 -1.77 13.81
CA GLU A 237 3.54 -1.65 13.45
C GLU A 237 3.00 -3.03 12.99
N LEU A 238 3.63 -3.65 11.99
CA LEU A 238 3.18 -4.96 11.51
C LEU A 238 3.01 -6.00 12.64
N PHE A 239 3.98 -6.10 13.54
CA PHE A 239 3.92 -7.05 14.66
C PHE A 239 2.73 -6.79 15.59
N LEU A 240 2.50 -5.52 15.93
CA LEU A 240 1.35 -5.15 16.75
C LEU A 240 0.03 -5.39 16.01
N LEU A 241 -0.03 -5.11 14.70
CA LEU A 241 -1.22 -5.36 13.88
C LEU A 241 -1.58 -6.86 13.84
N GLN A 242 -0.59 -7.72 13.65
CA GLN A 242 -0.77 -9.18 13.66
C GLN A 242 -1.27 -9.67 15.03
N ALA A 243 -0.69 -9.16 16.11
CA ALA A 243 -1.13 -9.46 17.47
C ALA A 243 -2.57 -8.98 17.74
N MET A 244 -2.91 -7.74 17.36
CA MET A 244 -4.26 -7.21 17.47
C MET A 244 -5.29 -8.08 16.73
N ASP A 245 -5.00 -8.47 15.49
CA ASP A 245 -5.91 -9.31 14.70
C ASP A 245 -6.14 -10.69 15.33
N SER A 246 -5.09 -11.28 15.91
CA SER A 246 -5.16 -12.58 16.60
C SER A 246 -6.11 -12.59 17.81
N ILE A 247 -6.36 -11.41 18.41
CA ILE A 247 -7.30 -11.25 19.53
C ILE A 247 -8.59 -10.52 19.14
N GLY A 248 -8.84 -10.35 17.84
CA GLY A 248 -10.09 -9.80 17.31
C GLY A 248 -10.18 -8.26 17.31
N LEU A 249 -9.05 -7.55 17.37
CA LEU A 249 -9.01 -6.10 17.22
C LEU A 249 -8.72 -5.72 15.76
N HIS A 250 -9.52 -4.80 15.21
CA HIS A 250 -9.47 -4.40 13.81
C HIS A 250 -9.46 -2.87 13.68
N PRO A 251 -8.30 -2.21 13.87
CA PRO A 251 -8.20 -0.76 13.72
C PRO A 251 -8.14 -0.33 12.25
N GLU A 252 -8.44 0.95 12.02
CA GLU A 252 -8.06 1.66 10.79
C GLU A 252 -6.55 1.94 10.80
N LEU A 253 -5.87 1.74 9.66
CA LEU A 253 -4.43 1.98 9.53
C LEU A 253 -4.14 3.40 9.06
N GLN A 254 -3.04 4.00 9.56
CA GLN A 254 -2.45 5.25 9.04
C GLN A 254 -3.50 6.36 8.89
N THR A 255 -4.19 6.67 10.00
CA THR A 255 -5.35 7.56 10.01
C THR A 255 -4.93 9.00 10.25
N ILE A 256 -5.24 9.87 9.28
CA ILE A 256 -5.04 11.32 9.37
C ILE A 256 -6.11 11.88 10.32
N ILE A 257 -5.71 12.63 11.33
CA ILE A 257 -6.61 13.28 12.29
C ILE A 257 -6.49 14.80 12.16
N CYS A 258 -7.61 15.50 12.01
CA CYS A 258 -7.64 16.94 11.74
C CYS A 258 -8.06 17.79 12.94
N GLU A 259 -7.76 19.09 12.88
CA GLU A 259 -8.10 20.09 13.92
C GLU A 259 -9.61 20.28 14.11
N ASP A 260 -10.44 19.91 13.14
CA ASP A 260 -11.91 19.90 13.23
C ASP A 260 -12.48 18.58 13.76
N GLY A 261 -11.61 17.63 14.17
CA GLY A 261 -11.98 16.29 14.60
C GLY A 261 -12.31 15.32 13.47
N PHE A 262 -12.19 15.74 12.20
CA PHE A 262 -12.34 14.84 11.07
C PHE A 262 -11.18 13.84 11.02
N THR A 263 -11.50 12.57 10.85
CA THR A 263 -10.53 11.48 10.71
C THR A 263 -10.67 10.81 9.36
N VAL A 264 -9.56 10.34 8.80
CA VAL A 264 -9.59 9.65 7.51
C VAL A 264 -8.41 8.68 7.33
N PRO A 265 -8.65 7.39 7.00
CA PRO A 265 -7.59 6.42 6.77
C PRO A 265 -7.00 6.55 5.36
N GLY A 266 -6.26 7.64 5.15
CA GLY A 266 -5.53 7.96 3.92
C GLY A 266 -6.27 8.86 2.93
N PHE A 267 -5.57 9.31 1.89
CA PHE A 267 -6.14 10.26 0.92
C PHE A 267 -7.24 9.67 0.04
N HIS A 268 -7.21 8.36 -0.24
CA HIS A 268 -8.26 7.69 -1.00
C HIS A 268 -9.61 7.79 -0.30
N LYS A 269 -9.65 7.57 1.01
CA LYS A 269 -10.84 7.78 1.83
C LYS A 269 -11.24 9.23 1.97
N LEU A 270 -10.28 10.16 1.92
CA LEU A 270 -10.58 11.60 1.92
C LEU A 270 -11.37 11.98 0.68
N TRP A 271 -10.90 11.51 -0.47
CA TRP A 271 -11.57 11.78 -1.73
C TRP A 271 -12.93 11.10 -1.78
N GLU A 272 -13.08 9.86 -1.30
CA GLU A 272 -14.42 9.21 -1.17
C GLU A 272 -15.45 10.12 -0.45
N ASN A 273 -15.00 10.99 0.45
CA ASN A 273 -15.83 11.96 1.19
C ASN A 273 -15.92 13.35 0.52
N SER A 274 -15.52 13.48 -0.75
CA SER A 274 -15.49 14.73 -1.53
C SER A 274 -14.73 15.88 -0.85
N ARG A 275 -13.72 15.57 -0.02
CA ARG A 275 -12.88 16.56 0.67
C ARG A 275 -11.55 16.77 -0.04
N SER A 276 -11.12 18.02 -0.12
CA SER A 276 -9.83 18.40 -0.70
C SER A 276 -8.71 18.29 0.33
N ARG A 277 -7.56 17.80 -0.11
CA ARG A 277 -6.35 17.72 0.71
C ARG A 277 -5.86 19.10 1.15
N ARG A 278 -6.05 20.13 0.33
CA ARG A 278 -5.53 21.49 0.61
C ARG A 278 -6.17 22.14 1.83
N ARG A 279 -7.36 21.68 2.23
CA ARG A 279 -8.10 22.20 3.38
C ARG A 279 -7.92 21.35 4.64
N LEU A 280 -7.21 20.22 4.55
CA LEU A 280 -6.89 19.39 5.71
C LEU A 280 -5.87 20.12 6.58
N LYS A 281 -6.32 20.57 7.74
CA LYS A 281 -5.44 20.97 8.84
C LYS A 281 -5.21 19.75 9.72
N ALA A 282 -4.23 18.93 9.36
CA ALA A 282 -3.89 17.73 10.11
C ALA A 282 -3.21 18.08 11.44
N ILE A 283 -3.63 17.43 12.52
CA ILE A 283 -2.92 17.38 13.80
C ILE A 283 -1.75 16.41 13.65
N THR A 284 -2.05 15.18 13.20
CA THR A 284 -1.09 14.06 13.10
C THR A 284 -1.69 12.92 12.29
N ASP A 285 -0.87 11.90 12.00
CA ASP A 285 -1.29 10.64 11.41
C ASP A 285 -1.03 9.54 12.45
N ALA A 286 -2.09 8.85 12.89
CA ALA A 286 -1.99 7.76 13.86
C ALA A 286 -1.71 6.43 13.14
N ASP A 287 -0.85 5.60 13.72
CA ASP A 287 -0.53 4.29 13.15
C ASP A 287 -1.77 3.39 13.12
N TYR A 288 -2.55 3.42 14.21
CA TYR A 288 -3.85 2.77 14.31
C TYR A 288 -4.90 3.71 14.89
N TYR A 289 -6.14 3.55 14.45
CA TYR A 289 -7.27 4.30 14.98
C TYR A 289 -8.49 3.39 15.18
N PHE A 290 -9.13 3.50 16.34
CA PHE A 290 -10.40 2.86 16.65
C PHE A 290 -11.51 3.92 16.63
N PRO A 291 -12.25 4.08 15.52
CA PRO A 291 -13.19 5.20 15.35
C PRO A 291 -14.33 5.18 16.37
N GLU A 292 -14.88 4.01 16.69
CA GLU A 292 -15.99 3.88 17.65
C GLU A 292 -15.65 4.37 19.04
N LYS A 293 -14.41 4.13 19.48
CA LYS A 293 -13.91 4.52 20.80
C LYS A 293 -13.05 5.79 20.76
N LYS A 294 -12.84 6.38 19.57
CA LYS A 294 -11.98 7.53 19.35
C LYS A 294 -10.60 7.38 20.01
N LEU A 295 -9.97 6.22 19.82
CA LEU A 295 -8.64 5.93 20.36
C LEU A 295 -7.62 5.89 19.21
N ALA A 296 -6.62 6.78 19.28
CA ALA A 296 -5.45 6.79 18.42
C ALA A 296 -4.27 6.06 19.07
N ILE A 297 -3.64 5.14 18.35
CA ILE A 297 -2.45 4.42 18.81
C ILE A 297 -1.24 4.88 17.99
N PHE A 298 -0.12 5.10 18.67
CA PHE A 298 1.18 5.42 18.08
C PHE A 298 2.23 4.39 18.50
N CYS A 299 3.00 3.90 17.55
CA CYS A 299 4.10 2.96 17.71
C CYS A 299 5.44 3.71 17.79
N ASP A 300 5.90 4.02 19.00
CA ASP A 300 7.10 4.83 19.19
C ASP A 300 8.36 3.96 19.15
N SER A 301 9.22 4.15 18.16
CA SER A 301 10.55 3.54 18.16
C SER A 301 11.42 4.20 19.24
N ILE A 302 11.99 3.44 20.19
CA ILE A 302 12.81 3.98 21.30
C ILE A 302 13.94 4.90 20.81
N ALA A 303 14.46 4.67 19.60
CA ALA A 303 15.63 5.36 19.08
C ALA A 303 15.47 6.88 18.89
N HIS A 304 14.23 7.43 18.90
CA HIS A 304 14.00 8.82 18.52
C HIS A 304 13.13 9.68 19.45
N HIS A 305 12.59 9.16 20.55
CA HIS A 305 11.64 9.90 21.41
C HIS A 305 12.15 10.28 22.82
N SER A 306 13.44 10.08 23.10
CA SER A 306 14.02 10.46 24.41
C SER A 306 14.49 11.92 24.49
N SER A 307 14.48 12.67 23.38
CA SER A 307 14.84 14.08 23.41
C SER A 307 13.71 14.92 24.03
N PRO A 308 14.02 15.97 24.81
CA PRO A 308 13.00 16.86 25.37
C PRO A 308 12.08 17.47 24.30
N GLU A 309 12.61 17.73 23.10
CA GLU A 309 11.87 18.29 21.97
C GLU A 309 10.84 17.32 21.39
N ALA A 310 11.19 16.03 21.27
CA ALA A 310 10.26 15.00 20.81
C ALA A 310 9.13 14.81 21.82
N VAL A 311 9.45 14.75 23.11
CA VAL A 311 8.46 14.65 24.20
C VAL A 311 7.51 15.84 24.20
N GLU A 312 8.03 17.06 24.00
CA GLU A 312 7.19 18.26 23.94
C GLU A 312 6.30 18.28 22.69
N LYS A 313 6.80 17.81 21.54
CA LYS A 313 6.01 17.66 20.32
C LYS A 313 4.88 16.65 20.51
N ASP A 314 5.18 15.49 21.10
CA ASP A 314 4.21 14.43 21.34
C ASP A 314 3.12 14.89 22.32
N LYS A 315 3.49 15.59 23.41
CA LYS A 315 2.53 16.21 24.33
C LYS A 315 1.61 17.22 23.63
N LYS A 316 2.15 18.04 22.72
CA LYS A 316 1.33 19.00 21.94
C LYS A 316 0.33 18.28 21.04
N ILE A 317 0.73 17.16 20.44
CA ILE A 317 -0.17 16.31 19.65
C ILE A 317 -1.27 15.76 20.57
N ASP A 318 -0.91 15.19 21.73
CA ASP A 318 -1.87 14.61 22.67
C ASP A 318 -2.90 15.66 23.16
N ILE A 319 -2.46 16.88 23.48
CA ILE A 319 -3.34 18.00 23.85
C ILE A 319 -4.31 18.32 22.70
N LYS A 320 -3.82 18.42 21.46
CA LYS A 320 -4.66 18.72 20.30
C LYS A 320 -5.67 17.59 20.01
N LEU A 321 -5.26 16.33 20.15
CA LEU A 321 -6.15 15.18 20.00
C LEU A 321 -7.26 15.20 21.05
N HIS A 322 -6.90 15.45 22.31
CA HIS A 322 -7.89 15.55 23.39
C HIS A 322 -8.88 16.70 23.16
N GLN A 323 -8.44 17.84 22.61
CA GLN A 323 -9.32 18.96 22.27
C GLN A 323 -10.39 18.61 21.24
N VAL A 324 -10.11 17.66 20.33
CA VAL A 324 -11.09 17.15 19.35
C VAL A 324 -11.81 15.88 19.84
N GLY A 325 -11.64 15.52 21.12
CA GLY A 325 -12.31 14.37 21.75
C GLY A 325 -11.74 13.01 21.35
N ILE A 326 -10.45 12.96 21.01
CA ILE A 326 -9.71 11.72 20.69
C ILE A 326 -8.69 11.46 21.79
N GLU A 327 -8.73 10.26 22.37
CA GLU A 327 -7.68 9.81 23.28
C GLU A 327 -6.50 9.23 22.50
N SER A 328 -5.28 9.42 22.99
CA SER A 328 -4.07 8.81 22.43
C SER A 328 -3.46 7.79 23.39
N MET A 329 -2.87 6.73 22.82
CA MET A 329 -2.08 5.75 23.53
C MET A 329 -0.80 5.48 22.73
N ARG A 330 0.35 5.59 23.40
CA ARG A 330 1.66 5.35 22.81
C ARG A 330 2.19 4.01 23.29
N ILE A 331 2.65 3.18 22.36
CA ILE A 331 3.20 1.86 22.66
C ILE A 331 4.65 1.84 22.20
N CYS A 332 5.52 1.50 23.14
CA CYS A 332 6.95 1.46 22.93
C CYS A 332 7.32 0.29 22.01
N GLY A 333 8.12 0.57 20.97
CA GLY A 333 8.58 -0.44 20.02
C GLY A 333 9.39 -1.58 20.66
N ARG A 334 10.05 -1.36 21.80
CA ARG A 334 10.70 -2.43 22.56
C ARG A 334 9.69 -3.36 23.22
N ASP A 335 8.59 -2.82 23.73
CA ASP A 335 7.52 -3.62 24.33
C ASP A 335 6.84 -4.44 23.24
N ILE A 336 6.60 -3.85 22.06
CA ILE A 336 6.06 -4.57 20.90
C ILE A 336 7.02 -5.67 20.43
N ALA A 337 8.33 -5.40 20.39
CA ALA A 337 9.32 -6.41 20.00
C ALA A 337 9.46 -7.53 21.04
N ALA A 338 9.21 -7.25 22.31
CA ALA A 338 9.26 -8.22 23.39
C ALA A 338 8.00 -9.10 23.44
N SER A 339 6.83 -8.47 23.41
CA SER A 339 5.52 -9.15 23.40
C SER A 339 4.47 -8.26 22.71
N PRO A 340 4.21 -8.46 21.41
CA PRO A 340 3.17 -7.72 20.71
C PRO A 340 1.78 -8.14 21.20
N ILE A 341 1.60 -9.38 21.69
CA ILE A 341 0.32 -9.86 22.25
C ILE A 341 -0.02 -9.12 23.54
N ASP A 342 0.92 -8.95 24.46
CA ASP A 342 0.68 -8.16 25.68
C ASP A 342 0.34 -6.71 25.36
N CYS A 343 0.98 -6.13 24.34
CA CYS A 343 0.66 -4.79 23.87
C CYS A 343 -0.78 -4.72 23.33
N ALA A 344 -1.20 -5.70 22.52
CA ALA A 344 -2.56 -5.80 22.01
C ALA A 344 -3.59 -5.99 23.14
N ILE A 345 -3.27 -6.77 24.17
CA ILE A 345 -4.13 -6.94 25.37
C ILE A 345 -4.31 -5.60 26.09
N LYS A 346 -3.24 -4.83 26.29
CA LYS A 346 -3.32 -3.49 26.90
C LYS A 346 -4.23 -2.56 26.10
N ILE A 347 -4.18 -2.60 24.77
CA ILE A 347 -5.10 -1.84 23.90
C ILE A 347 -6.54 -2.29 24.14
N ARG A 348 -6.81 -3.60 24.15
CA ARG A 348 -8.16 -4.15 24.39
C ARG A 348 -8.72 -3.71 25.75
N GLU A 349 -7.90 -3.73 26.79
CA GLU A 349 -8.29 -3.27 28.13
C GLU A 349 -8.60 -1.78 28.15
N LYS A 350 -7.80 -0.97 27.44
CA LYS A 350 -8.05 0.46 27.29
C LYS A 350 -9.38 0.72 26.58
N LEU A 351 -9.61 0.07 25.44
CA LEU A 351 -10.87 0.15 24.68
C LEU A 351 -12.09 -0.25 25.53
N SER A 352 -11.95 -1.28 26.37
CA SER A 352 -13.03 -1.76 27.25
C SER A 352 -13.40 -0.77 28.36
N LYS A 353 -12.46 0.10 28.76
CA LYS A 353 -12.68 1.14 29.78
C LYS A 353 -13.24 2.44 29.19
N MET A 354 -13.15 2.62 27.88
CA MET A 354 -13.69 3.76 27.16
C MET A 354 -15.16 3.47 26.87
N ALA A 355 -16.07 4.16 27.57
CA ALA A 355 -17.52 3.99 27.43
C ALA A 355 -17.98 4.41 26.04
#